data_AF-A0A645E0X6-F1
#
_entry.id   AF-A0A645E0X6-F1
#
_cell.length_a   1.000
_cell.length_b   1.000
_cell.length_c   1.000
_cell.angle_alpha   90.00
_cell.angle_beta   90.00
_cell.angle_gamma   90.00
#
_symmetry.space_group_name_H-M   'P 1'
#
loop_
_entity.id
_entity.type
_entity.pdbx_description
1 polymer ?
#
loop_
_entity_poly.entity_id
_entity_poly.type
_entity_poly.pdbx_seq_one_letter_code
_entity_poly.pdbx_strand_id
1 'polypeptide(L)'
;MIVCEPLLERIDLSPYLGDWVESVTVGGESGDEARLCNYNWVLDIRRQCIEADVPFRFKQTGANFVKDGRQYQIKRAIQHAQARKASINTEKRGID
;
A
#
# COMPACT_ATOMS: atom_id res chain seq x y z
N MET A 1 4.36 4.60 -13.28
CA MET A 1 3.78 3.89 -12.12
C MET A 1 4.77 2.89 -11.51
N ILE A 2 4.92 2.87 -10.18
CA ILE A 2 5.66 1.85 -9.41
C ILE A 2 4.64 0.97 -8.67
N VAL A 3 4.80 -0.35 -8.69
CA VAL A 3 3.91 -1.31 -8.02
C VAL A 3 4.68 -2.19 -7.05
N CYS A 4 4.29 -2.16 -5.77
CA CYS A 4 4.83 -3.02 -4.71
C CYS A 4 3.73 -4.01 -4.28
N GLU A 5 3.52 -5.05 -5.08
CA GLU A 5 2.51 -6.09 -4.84
C GLU A 5 3.05 -7.46 -5.31
N PRO A 6 3.18 -8.46 -4.41
CA PRO A 6 2.88 -8.39 -2.98
C PRO A 6 3.92 -7.56 -2.19
N LEU A 7 3.46 -6.80 -1.21
CA LEU A 7 4.33 -6.11 -0.25
C LEU A 7 4.73 -7.08 0.87
N LEU A 8 5.96 -7.55 0.83
CA LEU A 8 6.47 -8.62 1.70
C LEU A 8 7.30 -8.11 2.89
N GLU A 9 7.76 -6.87 2.81
CA GLU A 9 8.60 -6.24 3.82
C GLU A 9 8.52 -4.71 3.73
N ARG A 10 9.22 -4.02 4.65
CA ARG A 10 9.38 -2.57 4.59
C ARG A 10 10.29 -2.21 3.41
N ILE A 11 9.88 -1.24 2.59
CA ILE A 11 10.66 -0.73 1.47
C ILE A 11 10.89 0.77 1.68
N ASP A 12 12.14 1.21 1.55
CA ASP A 12 12.48 2.63 1.44
C ASP A 12 12.57 3.02 -0.05
N LEU A 13 11.51 3.67 -0.54
CA LEU A 13 11.42 4.22 -1.88
C LEU A 13 11.92 5.67 -1.95
N SER A 14 12.20 6.33 -0.83
CA SER A 14 12.54 7.76 -0.81
C SER A 14 13.64 8.19 -1.78
N PRO A 15 14.70 7.39 -2.07
CA PRO A 15 15.73 7.77 -3.05
C PRO A 15 15.25 7.70 -4.51
N TYR A 16 14.10 7.08 -4.76
CA TYR A 16 13.59 6.76 -6.10
C TYR A 16 12.30 7.52 -6.46
N LEU A 17 11.69 8.25 -5.51
CA LEU A 17 10.47 9.01 -5.76
C LEU A 17 10.79 10.40 -6.32
N GLY A 18 10.08 10.80 -7.37
CA GLY A 18 10.19 12.13 -7.98
C GLY A 18 9.13 12.34 -9.06
N ASP A 19 9.19 13.45 -9.78
CA ASP A 19 8.15 13.88 -10.74
C ASP A 19 7.87 12.89 -11.88
N TRP A 20 8.84 12.01 -12.20
CA TRP A 20 8.68 10.97 -13.20
C TRP A 20 7.79 9.80 -12.73
N VAL A 21 7.57 9.69 -11.41
CA VAL A 21 6.72 8.66 -10.82
C VAL A 21 5.27 9.13 -10.84
N GLU A 22 4.52 8.62 -11.80
CA GLU A 22 3.08 8.88 -11.91
C GLU A 22 2.29 8.51 -10.64
N SER A 23 2.63 7.38 -10.01
CA SER A 23 2.01 6.91 -8.76
C SER A 23 2.75 5.70 -8.19
N VAL A 24 2.53 5.43 -6.90
CA VAL A 24 2.92 4.19 -6.22
C VAL A 24 1.67 3.42 -5.80
N THR A 25 1.58 2.15 -6.22
CA THR A 25 0.52 1.23 -5.81
C THR A 25 1.08 0.12 -4.94
N VAL A 26 0.44 -0.15 -3.80
CA VAL A 26 0.84 -1.23 -2.89
C VAL A 26 -0.31 -2.20 -2.61
N GLY A 27 0.01 -3.47 -2.38
CA GLY A 27 -0.98 -4.48 -2.00
C GLY A 27 -0.36 -5.73 -1.39
N GLY A 28 -1.10 -6.41 -0.53
CA GLY A 28 -0.68 -7.70 0.04
C GLY A 28 -0.87 -8.88 -0.91
N GLU A 29 -0.29 -10.02 -0.55
CA GLU A 29 -0.41 -11.27 -1.32
C GLU A 29 -1.80 -11.90 -1.19
N SER A 30 -2.33 -12.42 -2.29
CA SER A 30 -3.59 -13.17 -2.31
C SER A 30 -3.35 -14.68 -2.41
N GLY A 31 -4.28 -15.49 -1.92
CA GLY A 31 -4.18 -16.96 -1.92
C GLY A 31 -4.17 -17.51 -0.50
N ASP A 32 -4.30 -18.83 -0.38
CA ASP A 32 -4.44 -19.49 0.93
C ASP A 32 -3.12 -19.46 1.73
N GLU A 33 -1.98 -19.48 1.03
CA GLU A 33 -0.62 -19.42 1.61
C GLU A 33 -0.02 -18.00 1.55
N ALA A 34 -0.87 -16.96 1.62
CA ALA A 34 -0.41 -15.59 1.52
C ALA A 34 0.58 -15.22 2.63
N ARG A 35 1.71 -14.64 2.22
CA ARG A 35 2.67 -14.03 3.14
C ARG A 35 2.07 -12.78 3.79
N LEU A 36 2.56 -12.52 5.00
CA LEU A 36 2.09 -11.43 5.84
C LEU A 36 2.32 -10.08 5.16
N CYS A 37 1.25 -9.28 5.05
CA CYS A 37 1.32 -7.87 4.70
C CYS A 37 1.06 -7.04 5.96
N ASN A 38 2.06 -6.26 6.40
CA ASN A 38 1.93 -5.40 7.57
C ASN A 38 1.44 -4.01 7.15
N TYR A 39 0.37 -3.53 7.76
CA TYR A 39 -0.20 -2.20 7.49
C TYR A 39 0.80 -1.06 7.76
N ASN A 40 1.75 -1.23 8.68
CA ASN A 40 2.77 -0.22 8.93
C ASN A 40 3.70 -0.02 7.72
N TRP A 41 3.97 -1.07 6.93
CA TRP A 41 4.76 -0.93 5.69
C TRP A 41 3.99 -0.14 4.63
N VAL A 42 2.68 -0.36 4.54
CA VAL A 42 1.76 0.38 3.67
C VAL A 42 1.75 1.87 4.04
N LEU A 43 1.64 2.19 5.33
CA LEU A 43 1.65 3.56 5.83
C LEU A 43 3.00 4.25 5.66
N ASP A 44 4.11 3.51 5.79
CA ASP A 44 5.45 4.05 5.57
C ASP A 44 5.68 4.44 4.11
N ILE A 45 5.30 3.58 3.15
CA ILE A 45 5.35 3.94 1.73
C ILE A 45 4.42 5.12 1.42
N ARG A 46 3.20 5.15 2.00
CA ARG A 46 2.30 6.31 1.85
C ARG A 46 2.95 7.60 2.32
N ARG A 47 3.62 7.59 3.49
CA ARG A 47 4.34 8.75 4.03
C ARG A 47 5.41 9.22 3.05
N GLN A 48 6.25 8.30 2.54
CA GLN A 48 7.28 8.61 1.56
C GLN A 48 6.68 9.23 0.28
N CYS A 49 5.54 8.71 -0.19
CA CYS A 49 4.82 9.26 -1.35
C CYS A 49 4.30 10.69 -1.10
N ILE A 50 3.74 10.95 0.08
CA ILE A 50 3.28 12.30 0.46
C ILE A 50 4.46 13.28 0.50
N GLU A 51 5.59 12.88 1.10
CA GLU A 51 6.79 13.71 1.18
C GLU A 51 7.32 14.06 -0.22
N ALA A 52 7.25 13.12 -1.17
CA ALA A 52 7.70 13.29 -2.54
C ALA A 52 6.65 13.86 -3.52
N ASP A 53 5.44 14.22 -3.05
CA ASP A 53 4.31 14.62 -3.89
C ASP A 53 3.88 13.60 -4.96
N VAL A 54 4.01 12.31 -4.65
CA VAL A 54 3.63 11.21 -5.54
C VAL A 54 2.28 10.64 -5.11
N PRO A 55 1.31 10.43 -6.04
CA PRO A 55 0.06 9.77 -5.72
C PRO A 55 0.26 8.36 -5.16
N PHE A 56 -0.44 8.03 -4.08
CA PHE A 56 -0.39 6.72 -3.44
C PHE A 56 -1.72 5.96 -3.59
N ARG A 57 -1.65 4.65 -3.81
CA ARG A 57 -2.80 3.75 -3.90
C ARG A 57 -2.60 2.50 -3.04
N PHE A 58 -3.51 2.25 -2.10
CA PHE A 58 -3.62 0.96 -1.42
C PHE A 58 -4.65 0.07 -2.11
N LYS A 59 -4.17 -0.88 -2.91
CA LYS A 59 -4.99 -1.66 -3.85
C LYS A 59 -5.74 -2.81 -3.19
N GLN A 60 -5.05 -3.59 -2.35
CA GLN A 60 -5.63 -4.73 -1.63
C GLN A 60 -4.86 -5.06 -0.35
N THR A 61 -5.55 -5.63 0.64
CA THR A 61 -4.91 -6.05 1.90
C THR A 61 -4.05 -7.30 1.76
N GLY A 62 -4.31 -8.14 0.76
CA GLY A 62 -3.90 -9.54 0.76
C GLY A 62 -4.72 -10.41 1.72
N ALA A 63 -4.45 -11.70 1.75
CA ALA A 63 -5.18 -12.66 2.60
C ALA A 63 -4.66 -12.69 4.04
N ASN A 64 -3.36 -12.50 4.25
CA ASN A 64 -2.73 -12.50 5.57
C ASN A 64 -2.27 -11.08 5.94
N PHE A 65 -3.07 -10.36 6.72
CA PHE A 65 -2.87 -8.92 6.96
C PHE A 65 -2.73 -8.60 8.43
N VAL A 66 -1.74 -7.78 8.80
CA VAL A 66 -1.55 -7.31 10.19
C VAL A 66 -1.80 -5.82 10.30
N LYS A 67 -2.64 -5.42 11.26
CA LYS A 67 -2.94 -4.03 11.60
C LYS A 67 -3.11 -3.89 13.12
N ASP A 68 -2.46 -2.89 13.70
CA ASP A 68 -2.52 -2.57 15.15
C ASP A 68 -2.23 -3.78 16.05
N GLY A 69 -1.25 -4.60 15.67
CA GLY A 69 -0.86 -5.82 16.39
C GLY A 69 -1.81 -7.00 16.22
N ARG A 70 -2.92 -6.85 15.48
CA ARG A 70 -3.86 -7.93 15.18
C ARG A 70 -3.65 -8.47 13.78
N GLN A 71 -3.62 -9.80 13.67
CA GLN A 71 -3.58 -10.51 12.40
C GLN A 71 -4.99 -10.88 11.94
N TYR A 72 -5.23 -10.74 10.63
CA TYR A 72 -6.50 -10.97 9.98
C TYR A 72 -6.30 -11.90 8.78
N GLN A 73 -7.17 -12.91 8.69
CA GLN A 73 -7.33 -13.72 7.48
C GLN A 73 -8.50 -13.15 6.67
N ILE A 74 -8.21 -12.54 5.53
CA ILE A 74 -9.15 -11.74 4.74
C ILE A 74 -9.50 -12.51 3.46
N LYS A 75 -10.78 -12.90 3.33
CA LYS A 75 -11.30 -13.60 2.14
C LYS A 75 -11.05 -12.79 0.87
N ARG A 76 -10.63 -13.45 -0.21
CA ARG A 76 -10.33 -12.84 -1.53
C ARG A 76 -11.39 -11.83 -1.98
N ALA A 77 -12.66 -12.19 -1.84
CA ALA A 77 -13.80 -11.36 -2.27
C ALA A 77 -13.85 -9.96 -1.62
N ILE A 78 -13.21 -9.75 -0.47
CA ILE A 78 -13.28 -8.49 0.28
C ILE A 78 -11.94 -7.76 0.40
N GLN A 79 -10.83 -8.29 -0.12
CA GLN A 79 -9.48 -7.70 0.07
C GLN A 79 -9.37 -6.27 -0.50
N HIS A 80 -9.87 -6.05 -1.70
CA HIS A 80 -9.92 -4.71 -2.30
C HIS A 80 -10.88 -3.77 -1.55
N ALA A 81 -12.04 -4.28 -1.13
CA ALA A 81 -13.03 -3.49 -0.41
C ALA A 81 -12.49 -3.04 0.96
N GLN A 82 -11.76 -3.93 1.67
CA GLN A 82 -11.13 -3.60 2.94
C GLN A 82 -9.99 -2.59 2.77
N ALA A 83 -9.16 -2.71 1.72
CA ALA A 83 -8.14 -1.71 1.42
C ALA A 83 -8.75 -0.32 1.14
N ARG A 84 -9.84 -0.26 0.35
CA ARG A 84 -10.58 0.98 0.09
C ARG A 84 -11.16 1.60 1.36
N LYS A 85 -11.68 0.79 2.29
CA LYS A 85 -12.21 1.27 3.58
C LYS A 85 -11.17 1.97 4.46
N ALA A 86 -9.87 1.76 4.21
CA ALA A 86 -8.83 2.48 4.92
C ALA A 86 -8.80 3.98 4.56
N SER A 87 -9.31 4.38 3.38
CA SER A 87 -9.39 5.77 2.92
C SER A 87 -8.04 6.51 2.98
N ILE A 88 -6.97 5.83 2.58
CA ILE A 88 -5.59 6.35 2.68
C ILE A 88 -4.94 6.71 1.33
N ASN A 89 -5.65 6.55 0.21
CA ASN A 89 -5.13 6.97 -1.10
C ASN A 89 -4.88 8.49 -1.12
N THR A 90 -3.85 8.92 -1.83
CA THR A 90 -3.50 10.34 -1.98
C THR A 90 -3.36 10.72 -3.43
N GLU A 91 -3.68 11.97 -3.74
CA GLU A 91 -3.44 12.55 -5.06
C GLU A 91 -2.21 13.46 -5.02
N LYS A 92 -1.67 13.79 -6.20
CA LYS A 92 -0.64 14.81 -6.33
C LYS A 92 -1.22 16.15 -5.88
N ARG A 93 -0.44 16.98 -5.18
CA ARG A 93 -0.90 18.33 -4.85
C ARG A 93 -1.12 19.11 -6.14
N GLY A 94 -2.24 19.83 -6.20
CA GLY A 94 -2.48 20.74 -7.31
C GLY A 94 -1.40 21.81 -7.38
N ILE A 95 -1.08 22.26 -8.58
CA ILE A 95 -0.38 23.54 -8.75
C ILE A 95 -1.48 24.59 -8.59
N ASP A 96 -1.46 25.33 -7.47
CA ASP A 96 -2.31 26.51 -7.30
C ASP A 96 -1.97 27.60 -8.33
#